data_AF-A0A0G4I6N2-F1
#
_entry.id   AF-A0A0G4I6N2-F1
#
_cell.length_a   1.000
_cell.length_b   1.000
_cell.length_c   1.000
_cell.angle_alpha   90.00
_cell.angle_beta   90.00
_cell.angle_gamma   90.00
#
_symmetry.space_group_name_H-M   'P 1'
#
loop_
_entity.id
_entity.type
_entity.pdbx_description
1 polymer ?
#
loop_
_entity_poly.entity_id
_entity_poly.type
_entity_poly.pdbx_seq_one_letter_code
_entity_poly.pdbx_strand_id
1 'polypeptide(L)'
;MTPPGLRLALQLGVLYFCCMAAAHFTSFKKPVLFVYYDVPFYAYQDKIISFAVISYALLFHAASRHEAVVPYALASLAVTVVGLSAVNVSDALEEVAKGGPKVMYWLQTGAILTYLVLLLVLYTGKKQKRR
;
A
#
# COMPACT_ATOMS: atom_id res chain seq x y z
N MET A 1 18.79 -0.46 15.20
CA MET A 1 18.86 -0.43 13.72
C MET A 1 18.01 -1.57 13.15
N THR A 2 17.31 -1.30 12.04
CA THR A 2 16.44 -2.28 11.35
C THR A 2 17.31 -3.32 10.62
N PRO A 3 16.99 -4.64 10.70
CA PRO A 3 17.78 -5.69 10.04
C PRO A 3 17.87 -5.50 8.52
N PRO A 4 18.93 -5.96 7.84
CA PRO A 4 19.12 -5.74 6.41
C PRO A 4 17.95 -6.18 5.53
N GLY A 5 17.40 -7.37 5.75
CA GLY A 5 16.27 -7.89 4.97
C GLY A 5 14.99 -7.05 5.15
N LEU A 6 14.64 -6.74 6.39
CA LEU A 6 13.48 -5.89 6.69
C LEU A 6 13.68 -4.46 6.16
N ARG A 7 14.89 -3.90 6.30
CA ARG A 7 15.24 -2.58 5.78
C ARG A 7 15.11 -2.53 4.26
N LEU A 8 15.61 -3.54 3.55
CA LEU A 8 15.47 -3.65 2.09
C LEU A 8 14.00 -3.72 1.70
N ALA A 9 13.23 -4.61 2.34
CA ALA A 9 11.80 -4.75 2.08
C ALA A 9 11.06 -3.42 2.29
N LEU A 10 11.32 -2.69 3.37
CA LEU A 10 10.73 -1.38 3.63
C LEU A 10 11.12 -0.33 2.57
N GLN A 11 12.39 -0.30 2.14
CA GLN A 11 12.85 0.62 1.08
C GLN A 11 12.21 0.33 -0.28
N LEU A 12 11.94 -0.94 -0.60
CA LEU A 12 11.13 -1.29 -1.78
C LEU A 12 9.69 -0.76 -1.66
N GLY A 13 9.13 -0.74 -0.44
CA GLY A 13 7.85 -0.08 -0.16
C GLY A 13 7.91 1.43 -0.40
N VAL A 14 8.98 2.10 0.05
CA VAL A 14 9.21 3.53 -0.25
C VAL A 14 9.17 3.78 -1.76
N LEU A 15 9.93 2.99 -2.53
CA LEU A 15 9.97 3.10 -3.99
C LEU A 15 8.57 2.91 -4.60
N TYR A 16 7.86 1.86 -4.18
CA TYR A 16 6.50 1.57 -4.65
C TYR A 16 5.53 2.74 -4.39
N PHE A 17 5.51 3.29 -3.17
CA PHE A 17 4.62 4.40 -2.83
C PHE A 17 4.99 5.70 -3.56
N CYS A 18 6.28 5.95 -3.83
CA CYS A 18 6.70 7.05 -4.69
C CYS A 18 6.22 6.87 -6.13
N CYS A 19 6.32 5.65 -6.68
CA CYS A 19 5.79 5.35 -8.02
C CYS A 19 4.27 5.49 -8.08
N MET A 20 3.55 5.03 -7.05
CA MET A 20 2.10 5.22 -6.94
C MET A 20 1.72 6.70 -6.85
N ALA A 21 2.44 7.50 -6.07
CA ALA A 21 2.23 8.94 -6.00
C ALA A 21 2.38 9.58 -7.39
N ALA A 22 3.49 9.28 -8.09
CA ALA A 22 3.72 9.79 -9.43
C ALA A 22 2.63 9.36 -10.42
N ALA A 23 2.17 8.10 -10.34
CA ALA A 23 1.08 7.60 -11.18
C ALA A 23 -0.24 8.35 -10.93
N HIS A 24 -0.61 8.57 -9.67
CA HIS A 24 -1.79 9.35 -9.32
C HIS A 24 -1.65 10.83 -9.70
N PHE A 25 -0.48 11.44 -9.51
CA PHE A 25 -0.26 12.85 -9.87
C PHE A 25 -0.40 13.10 -11.39
N THR A 26 0.09 12.16 -12.20
CA THR A 26 0.08 12.24 -13.67
C THR A 26 -1.14 11.59 -14.31
N SER A 27 -2.06 11.04 -13.50
CA SER A 27 -3.19 10.23 -13.98
C SER A 27 -2.78 9.05 -14.87
N PHE A 28 -1.60 8.46 -14.62
CA PHE A 28 -1.14 7.25 -15.29
C PHE A 28 -1.88 6.00 -14.79
N LYS A 29 -3.06 5.76 -15.37
CA LYS A 29 -4.01 4.71 -14.98
C LYS A 29 -3.58 3.32 -15.45
N LYS A 30 -2.61 2.72 -14.76
CA LYS A 30 -2.24 1.31 -14.94
C LYS A 30 -2.55 0.50 -13.68
N PRO A 31 -2.94 -0.78 -13.83
CA PRO A 31 -3.08 -1.69 -12.70
C PRO A 31 -1.80 -1.70 -11.84
N VAL A 32 -1.93 -2.01 -10.55
CA VAL A 32 -0.83 -2.09 -9.56
C VAL A 32 -0.32 -0.74 -9.05
N LEU A 33 -0.11 0.25 -9.94
CA LEU A 33 0.35 1.60 -9.54
C LEU A 33 -0.80 2.57 -9.28
N PHE A 34 -2.00 2.25 -9.74
CA PHE A 34 -3.17 3.10 -9.64
C PHE A 34 -4.34 2.28 -9.10
N VAL A 35 -4.78 2.57 -7.87
CA VAL A 35 -5.91 1.86 -7.25
C VAL A 35 -7.19 2.26 -8.00
N TYR A 36 -8.02 1.28 -8.37
CA TYR A 36 -9.25 1.51 -9.15
C TYR A 36 -8.99 2.26 -10.47
N TYR A 37 -7.95 1.84 -11.20
CA TYR A 37 -7.42 2.51 -12.39
C TYR A 37 -8.45 2.82 -13.48
N ASP A 38 -9.51 2.05 -13.59
CA ASP A 38 -10.58 2.14 -14.59
C ASP A 38 -11.88 2.74 -14.05
N VAL A 39 -11.91 3.17 -12.78
CA VAL A 39 -13.04 3.89 -12.19
C VAL A 39 -12.95 5.38 -12.53
N PRO A 40 -14.08 6.04 -12.86
CA PRO A 40 -14.11 7.47 -13.10
C PRO A 40 -13.81 8.25 -11.80
N PHE A 41 -12.68 8.96 -11.79
CA PHE A 41 -12.33 9.92 -10.75
C PHE A 41 -12.10 11.30 -11.35
N TYR A 42 -12.38 12.34 -10.56
CA TYR A 42 -11.99 13.70 -10.89
C TYR A 42 -10.48 13.89 -10.70
N ALA A 43 -9.85 14.66 -11.58
CA ALA A 43 -8.41 14.88 -11.58
C ALA A 43 -7.84 15.51 -10.29
N TYR A 44 -8.67 16.11 -9.43
CA TYR A 44 -8.24 16.61 -8.13
C TYR A 44 -8.19 15.49 -7.07
N GLN A 45 -9.06 14.48 -7.16
CA GLN A 45 -9.08 13.33 -6.26
C GLN A 45 -7.78 12.52 -6.41
N ASP A 46 -7.35 12.31 -7.65
CA ASP A 46 -6.06 11.66 -7.94
C ASP A 46 -4.89 12.42 -7.31
N LYS A 47 -4.89 13.75 -7.37
CA LYS A 47 -3.85 14.57 -6.72
C LYS A 47 -3.88 14.43 -5.20
N ILE A 48 -5.06 14.42 -4.59
CA ILE A 48 -5.21 14.18 -3.14
C ILE A 48 -4.61 12.81 -2.76
N ILE A 49 -4.92 11.75 -3.53
CA ILE A 49 -4.36 10.41 -3.30
C ILE A 49 -2.85 10.43 -3.46
N SER A 50 -2.31 11.11 -4.48
CA SER A 50 -0.87 11.27 -4.68
C SER A 50 -0.17 11.86 -3.45
N PHE A 51 -0.71 12.94 -2.88
CA PHE A 51 -0.10 13.55 -1.69
C PHE A 51 -0.30 12.69 -0.44
N ALA A 52 -1.45 12.03 -0.31
CA ALA A 52 -1.73 11.13 0.80
C ALA A 52 -0.78 9.92 0.80
N VAL A 53 -0.52 9.30 -0.35
CA VAL A 53 0.32 8.09 -0.43
C VAL A 53 1.80 8.38 -0.15
N ILE A 54 2.29 9.60 -0.37
CA ILE A 54 3.64 10.00 0.05
C ILE A 54 3.85 9.86 1.56
N SER A 55 2.79 10.00 2.38
CA SER A 55 2.90 9.74 3.83
C SER A 55 3.32 8.30 4.14
N TYR A 56 2.91 7.32 3.32
CA TYR A 56 3.37 5.94 3.43
C TYR A 56 4.86 5.83 3.10
N ALA A 57 5.32 6.49 2.03
CA ALA A 57 6.74 6.49 1.66
C ALA A 57 7.61 7.05 2.81
N LEU A 58 7.20 8.16 3.42
CA LEU A 58 7.90 8.76 4.56
C LEU A 58 7.88 7.84 5.80
N LEU A 59 6.73 7.25 6.13
CA LEU A 59 6.59 6.30 7.24
C LEU A 59 7.48 5.07 7.04
N PHE A 60 7.52 4.52 5.83
CA PHE A 60 8.35 3.36 5.48
C PHE A 60 9.83 3.71 5.51
N HIS A 61 10.20 4.90 5.04
CA HIS A 61 11.56 5.38 5.15
C HIS A 61 11.97 5.50 6.63
N ALA A 62 11.13 6.09 7.48
CA ALA A 62 11.36 6.18 8.92
C ALA A 62 11.50 4.79 9.57
N ALA A 63 10.60 3.84 9.26
CA ALA A 63 10.68 2.46 9.73
C ALA A 63 11.95 1.73 9.29
N SER A 64 12.47 2.03 8.10
CA SER A 64 13.72 1.45 7.60
C SER A 64 14.95 1.90 8.39
N ARG A 65 14.88 3.07 9.04
CA ARG A 65 15.94 3.65 9.87
C ARG A 65 15.75 3.35 11.36
N HIS A 66 14.49 3.38 11.82
CA HIS A 66 14.10 3.27 13.21
C HIS A 66 13.13 2.11 13.40
N GLU A 67 13.62 1.02 13.99
CA GLU A 67 12.82 -0.19 14.21
C GLU A 67 11.56 0.04 15.05
N ALA A 68 11.59 0.99 15.99
CA ALA A 68 10.44 1.37 16.81
C ALA A 68 9.24 1.85 15.97
N VAL A 69 9.49 2.26 14.71
CA VAL A 69 8.46 2.76 13.80
C VAL A 69 7.82 1.62 12.98
N VAL A 70 8.45 0.45 12.90
CA VAL A 70 7.96 -0.69 12.09
C VAL A 70 6.52 -1.11 12.43
N PRO A 71 6.09 -1.19 13.71
CA PRO A 71 4.70 -1.52 14.04
C PRO A 71 3.67 -0.57 13.42
N TYR A 72 3.99 0.72 13.31
CA TYR A 72 3.08 1.71 12.70
C TYR A 72 2.99 1.54 11.17
N ALA A 73 4.10 1.18 10.51
CA ALA A 73 4.09 0.83 9.08
C ALA A 73 3.30 -0.46 8.80
N LEU A 74 3.39 -1.46 9.69
CA LEU A 74 2.59 -2.68 9.59
C LEU A 74 1.10 -2.38 9.81
N ALA A 75 0.78 -1.57 10.82
CA ALA A 75 -0.59 -1.15 11.12
C ALA A 75 -1.21 -0.36 9.97
N SER A 76 -0.45 0.56 9.34
CA SER A 76 -0.96 1.32 8.20
C SER A 76 -1.29 0.41 7.02
N LEU A 77 -0.44 -0.56 6.69
CA LEU A 77 -0.75 -1.56 5.66
C LEU A 77 -1.97 -2.41 6.02
N ALA A 78 -2.11 -2.84 7.28
CA ALA A 78 -3.26 -3.62 7.72
C ALA A 78 -4.56 -2.84 7.54
N VAL A 79 -4.58 -1.57 7.94
CA VAL A 79 -5.71 -0.67 7.72
C VAL A 79 -5.98 -0.48 6.23
N THR A 80 -4.95 -0.34 5.39
CA THR A 80 -5.12 -0.27 3.93
C THR A 80 -5.77 -1.53 3.37
N VAL A 81 -5.34 -2.72 3.78
CA VAL A 81 -5.94 -3.99 3.32
C VAL A 81 -7.41 -4.05 3.72
N VAL A 82 -7.76 -3.72 4.96
CA VAL A 82 -9.16 -3.70 5.43
C VAL A 82 -9.97 -2.66 4.64
N GLY A 83 -9.45 -1.44 4.49
CA GLY A 83 -10.12 -0.37 3.75
C GLY A 83 -10.36 -0.72 2.29
N LEU A 84 -9.34 -1.25 1.59
CA LEU A 84 -9.50 -1.70 0.21
C LEU A 84 -10.46 -2.87 0.09
N SER A 85 -10.43 -3.82 1.03
CA SER A 85 -11.38 -4.94 1.05
C SER A 85 -12.82 -4.43 1.22
N ALA A 86 -13.04 -3.49 2.14
CA ALA A 86 -14.34 -2.87 2.36
C ALA A 86 -14.84 -2.12 1.11
N VAL A 87 -13.96 -1.39 0.42
CA VAL A 87 -14.33 -0.71 -0.83
C VAL A 87 -14.60 -1.71 -1.96
N ASN A 88 -13.79 -2.78 -2.09
CA ASN A 88 -13.97 -3.82 -3.12
C ASN A 88 -15.35 -4.49 -3.04
N VAL A 89 -15.91 -4.65 -1.84
CA VAL A 89 -17.24 -5.24 -1.61
C VAL A 89 -18.37 -4.21 -1.52
N SER A 90 -18.07 -2.91 -1.62
CA SER A 90 -19.08 -1.85 -1.46
C SER A 90 -19.98 -1.70 -2.69
N ASP A 91 -21.26 -1.38 -2.43
CA ASP A 91 -22.23 -1.03 -3.47
C ASP A 91 -21.80 0.24 -4.23
N ALA A 92 -21.15 1.18 -3.55
CA ALA A 92 -20.63 2.41 -4.16
C ALA A 92 -19.61 2.11 -5.27
N LEU A 93 -18.71 1.14 -5.05
CA LEU A 93 -17.78 0.71 -6.09
C LEU A 93 -18.52 -0.02 -7.22
N GLU A 94 -19.53 -0.84 -6.90
CA GLU A 94 -20.34 -1.54 -7.90
C GLU A 94 -21.03 -0.57 -8.88
N GLU A 95 -21.60 0.52 -8.34
CA GLU A 95 -22.28 1.55 -9.11
C GLU A 95 -21.35 2.23 -10.13
N VAL A 96 -20.15 2.61 -9.70
CA VAL A 96 -19.18 3.31 -10.56
C VAL A 96 -18.43 2.37 -11.50
N ALA A 97 -18.25 1.10 -11.11
CA ALA A 97 -17.63 0.07 -11.95
C ALA A 97 -18.59 -0.52 -13.00
N LYS A 98 -19.90 -0.24 -12.89
CA LYS A 98 -20.94 -0.71 -13.82
C LYS A 98 -20.92 -2.23 -14.06
N GLY A 99 -20.69 -3.00 -13.00
CA GLY A 99 -20.58 -4.47 -13.09
C GLY A 99 -19.30 -4.98 -13.75
N GLY A 100 -18.28 -4.14 -13.93
CA GLY A 100 -16.97 -4.54 -14.44
C GLY A 100 -16.24 -5.54 -13.53
N PRO A 101 -15.36 -6.38 -14.08
CA PRO A 101 -14.66 -7.41 -13.31
C PRO A 101 -13.71 -6.80 -12.26
N LYS A 102 -13.90 -7.14 -10.99
CA LYS A 102 -13.09 -6.63 -9.86
C LYS A 102 -11.80 -7.42 -9.58
N VAL A 103 -11.44 -8.37 -10.46
CA VAL A 103 -10.30 -9.29 -10.22
C VAL A 103 -9.00 -8.52 -10.00
N MET A 104 -8.74 -7.47 -10.77
CA MET A 104 -7.53 -6.67 -10.63
C MET A 104 -7.48 -5.90 -9.30
N TYR A 105 -8.62 -5.47 -8.77
CA TYR A 105 -8.68 -4.80 -7.47
C TYR A 105 -8.34 -5.76 -6.34
N TRP A 106 -8.90 -6.98 -6.39
CA TRP A 106 -8.58 -8.03 -5.43
C TRP A 106 -7.13 -8.51 -5.52
N LEU A 107 -6.56 -8.60 -6.73
CA LEU A 107 -5.14 -8.91 -6.90
C LEU A 107 -4.25 -7.85 -6.25
N GLN A 108 -4.60 -6.57 -6.40
CA GLN A 108 -3.85 -5.48 -5.76
C GLN A 108 -3.98 -5.53 -4.22
N THR A 109 -5.18 -5.74 -3.68
CA THR A 109 -5.39 -5.93 -2.24
C THR A 109 -4.61 -7.13 -1.71
N GLY A 110 -4.64 -8.25 -2.43
CA GLY A 110 -3.90 -9.47 -2.09
C GLY A 110 -2.38 -9.27 -2.14
N ALA A 111 -1.87 -8.49 -3.09
CA ALA A 111 -0.46 -8.14 -3.16
C ALA A 111 -0.01 -7.31 -1.95
N ILE A 112 -0.81 -6.34 -1.52
CA ILE A 112 -0.54 -5.54 -0.31
C ILE A 112 -0.58 -6.42 0.94
N LEU A 113 -1.54 -7.34 1.05
CA LEU A 113 -1.61 -8.30 2.15
C LEU A 113 -0.38 -9.22 2.17
N THR A 114 0.02 -9.75 1.01
CA THR A 114 1.21 -10.58 0.88
C THR A 114 2.46 -9.84 1.33
N TYR A 115 2.59 -8.57 0.93
CA TYR A 115 3.69 -7.71 1.34
C TYR A 115 3.66 -7.40 2.86
N LEU A 116 2.48 -7.17 3.44
CA LEU A 116 2.30 -7.04 4.89
C LEU A 116 2.77 -8.30 5.63
N VAL A 117 2.36 -9.49 5.18
CA VAL A 117 2.77 -10.77 5.79
C VAL A 117 4.29 -10.94 5.71
N LEU A 118 4.90 -10.64 4.56
CA LEU A 118 6.36 -10.68 4.40
C LEU A 118 7.05 -9.77 5.44
N LEU A 119 6.63 -8.52 5.57
CA LEU A 119 7.21 -7.59 6.55
C LEU A 119 7.01 -8.08 7.99
N LEU A 120 5.84 -8.65 8.30
CA LEU A 120 5.54 -9.21 9.61
C LEU A 120 6.45 -10.39 9.96
N VAL A 121 6.66 -11.32 9.02
CA VAL A 121 7.59 -12.46 9.17
C VAL A 121 9.01 -11.98 9.41
N LEU A 122 9.50 -11.02 8.60
CA LEU A 122 10.83 -10.45 8.76
C LEU A 122 11.01 -9.71 10.11
N TYR A 123 9.95 -9.05 10.60
CA TYR A 123 9.96 -8.34 11.87
C TYR A 123 9.90 -9.28 13.08
N THR A 124 9.07 -10.32 13.03
CA THR A 124 8.88 -11.27 14.14
C THR A 124 9.98 -12.32 14.23
N GLY A 125 10.47 -12.83 13.10
CA GLY A 125 11.61 -13.76 13.05
C GLY A 125 12.89 -13.18 13.68
N LYS A 126 12.98 -11.85 13.74
CA LYS A 126 14.01 -11.14 14.52
C LYS A 126 13.78 -11.22 16.03
N LYS A 127 12.55 -10.97 16.50
CA LYS A 127 12.23 -11.01 17.94
C LYS A 127 12.54 -12.39 18.53
N GLN A 128 12.32 -13.45 17.75
CA GLN A 128 12.65 -14.82 18.15
C GLN A 128 14.16 -15.06 18.30
N LYS A 129 15.01 -14.47 17.45
CA LYS A 129 16.49 -14.59 17.57
C LYS A 129 17.11 -13.77 18.71
N ARG A 130 16.34 -12.91 19.37
CA ARG A 130 16.80 -12.04 20.47
C ARG A 130 16.36 -12.51 21.85
N ARG A 131 15.53 -13.55 21.91
CA ARG A 131 15.16 -14.27 23.14
C ARG A 131 16.02 -15.51 23.24
#